data_AF-A0A919BA36-F1
#
_entry.id   AF-A0A919BA36-F1
#
_cell.length_a   1.000
_cell.length_b   1.000
_cell.length_c   1.000
_cell.angle_alpha   90.00
_cell.angle_beta   90.00
_cell.angle_gamma   90.00
#
_symmetry.space_group_name_H-M   'P 1'
#
loop_
_entity.id
_entity.type
_entity.pdbx_description
1 polymer ?
#
loop_
_entity_poly.entity_id
_entity_poly.type
_entity_poly.pdbx_seq_one_letter_code
_entity_poly.pdbx_strand_id
1 'polypeptide(L)'
;MLFRSPIHLFRAGLGPLFGGRLLLLIHTGRQSGRSREVVLEVVARDRRQDTWTVASGFGSEAQWYRNLRHTPQATIQFGRGYHVVTAQFPTPEEGARIMTEYARRHPRAARTLCRYMGFPIDGHTIDFRSAGKQIPFVRLKSDEPR
;
A
#
# COMPACT_ATOMS: atom_id res chain seq x y z
N MET A 1 -6.66 18.35 11.81
CA MET A 1 -5.40 17.91 12.47
C MET A 1 -5.62 16.57 13.18
N LEU A 2 -5.60 15.42 12.48
CA LEU A 2 -5.58 14.09 13.11
C LEU A 2 -4.98 13.08 12.12
N PHE A 3 -3.67 13.17 11.88
CA PHE A 3 -2.95 12.22 10.99
C PHE A 3 -1.64 11.72 11.61
N ARG A 4 -1.61 11.55 12.95
CA ARG A 4 -0.47 10.96 13.66
C ARG A 4 -0.78 9.62 14.34
N SER A 5 -2.05 9.23 14.47
CA SER A 5 -2.47 8.05 15.24
C SER A 5 -2.10 6.65 14.68
N PRO A 6 -1.95 6.42 13.35
CA PRO A 6 -1.62 5.07 12.86
C PRO A 6 -0.15 4.67 13.05
N ILE A 7 0.77 5.64 13.07
CA ILE A 7 2.22 5.38 13.15
C ILE A 7 2.62 4.89 14.55
N HIS A 8 2.02 5.47 15.60
CA HIS A 8 2.28 5.05 16.98
C HIS A 8 1.82 3.62 17.26
N LEU A 9 0.72 3.19 16.63
CA LEU A 9 0.18 1.82 16.76
C LEU A 9 1.09 0.77 16.10
N PHE A 10 1.71 1.11 14.96
CA PHE A 10 2.68 0.23 14.30
C PHE A 10 4.05 0.23 15.00
N ARG A 11 4.52 1.40 15.46
CA ARG A 11 5.77 1.53 16.25
C ARG A 11 5.70 0.82 17.60
N ALA A 12 4.50 0.54 18.14
CA ALA A 12 4.30 -0.26 19.36
C ALA A 12 4.50 -1.78 19.16
N GLY A 13 4.94 -2.25 17.98
CA GLY A 13 5.26 -3.66 17.75
C GLY A 13 4.05 -4.56 17.43
N LEU A 14 2.88 -3.97 17.15
CA LEU A 14 1.64 -4.70 16.83
C LEU A 14 1.54 -5.13 15.36
N GLY A 15 2.58 -4.90 14.54
CA GLY A 15 2.64 -5.34 13.13
C GLY A 15 2.25 -6.82 12.88
N PRO A 16 2.63 -7.78 13.76
CA PRO A 16 2.19 -9.18 13.66
C PRO A 16 0.71 -9.40 13.93
N LEU A 17 0.06 -8.58 14.78
CA LEU A 17 -1.34 -8.74 15.18
C LEU A 17 -2.34 -8.39 14.06
N PHE A 18 -1.89 -7.65 13.05
CA PHE A 18 -2.69 -7.39 11.84
C PHE A 18 -2.53 -8.49 10.77
N GLY A 19 -1.95 -9.63 11.13
CA GLY A 19 -1.82 -10.81 10.26
C GLY A 19 -0.73 -10.65 9.20
N GLY A 20 0.32 -9.88 9.49
CA GLY A 20 1.43 -9.65 8.54
C GLY A 20 0.97 -8.91 7.27
N ARG A 21 0.01 -8.00 7.39
CA ARG A 21 -0.51 -7.20 6.24
C ARG A 21 -0.12 -5.74 6.30
N LEU A 22 0.58 -5.31 7.32
CA LEU A 22 1.05 -3.94 7.45
C LEU A 22 2.55 -3.88 7.19
N LEU A 23 2.98 -2.84 6.49
CA LEU A 23 4.38 -2.50 6.29
C LEU A 23 4.62 -1.06 6.73
N LEU A 24 5.79 -0.78 7.29
CA LEU A 24 6.29 0.58 7.46
C LEU A 24 7.09 0.95 6.23
N LEU A 25 6.67 1.99 5.53
CA LEU A 25 7.41 2.58 4.43
C LEU A 25 8.22 3.76 4.97
N ILE A 26 9.53 3.69 4.76
CA ILE A 26 10.49 4.75 5.03
C ILE A 26 10.89 5.34 3.67
N HIS A 27 10.54 6.60 3.42
CA HIS A 27 10.72 7.25 2.13
C HIS A 27 11.23 8.69 2.27
N THR A 28 11.80 9.22 1.19
CA THR A 28 12.34 10.59 1.16
C THR A 28 11.24 11.61 0.85
N GLY A 29 11.10 12.66 1.66
CA GLY A 29 10.14 13.72 1.39
C GLY A 29 10.61 14.66 0.26
N ARG A 30 9.89 14.72 -0.87
CA ARG A 30 10.34 15.43 -2.10
C ARG A 30 10.73 16.90 -1.90
N GLN A 31 10.04 17.62 -1.01
CA GLN A 31 10.30 19.04 -0.75
C GLN A 31 11.38 19.24 0.32
N SER A 32 11.47 18.34 1.30
CA SER A 32 12.34 18.53 2.47
C SER A 32 13.64 17.74 2.42
N GLY A 33 13.78 16.75 1.54
CA GLY A 33 14.88 15.77 1.55
C GLY A 33 14.92 14.84 2.77
N ARG A 34 14.13 15.12 3.82
CA ARG A 34 14.10 14.35 5.07
C ARG A 34 13.40 13.00 4.91
N SER A 35 13.89 12.01 5.64
CA SER A 35 13.24 10.71 5.83
C SER A 35 11.86 10.89 6.49
N ARG A 36 10.87 10.15 5.98
CA ARG A 36 9.48 10.14 6.42
C ARG A 36 9.00 8.70 6.51
N GLU A 37 8.04 8.49 7.40
CA GLU A 37 7.50 7.17 7.71
C GLU A 37 5.99 7.14 7.56
N VAL A 38 5.47 6.07 6.97
CA VAL A 38 4.03 5.81 6.88
C VAL A 38 3.76 4.30 6.95
N VAL A 39 2.66 3.94 7.61
CA VAL A 39 2.22 2.54 7.70
C VAL A 39 1.17 2.30 6.63
N LEU A 40 1.36 1.25 5.84
CA LEU A 40 0.51 0.93 4.70
C LEU A 40 0.02 -0.52 4.77
N GLU A 41 -1.19 -0.76 4.26
CA GLU A 41 -1.72 -2.10 4.09
C GLU A 41 -1.24 -2.73 2.78
N VAL A 42 -0.74 -3.96 2.87
CA VAL A 42 -0.33 -4.82 1.76
C VAL A 42 -1.56 -5.52 1.19
N VAL A 43 -1.88 -5.22 -0.06
CA VAL A 43 -3.00 -5.85 -0.81
C VAL A 43 -2.56 -7.07 -1.60
N ALA A 44 -1.27 -7.17 -1.94
CA ALA A 44 -0.68 -8.35 -2.58
C ALA A 44 0.78 -8.52 -2.16
N ARG A 45 1.23 -9.76 -2.09
CA ARG A 45 2.63 -10.12 -1.84
C ARG A 45 3.04 -11.26 -2.76
N ASP A 46 4.14 -11.08 -3.48
CA ASP A 46 4.82 -12.15 -4.19
C ASP A 46 6.09 -12.51 -3.43
N ARG A 47 6.11 -13.70 -2.83
CA ARG A 47 7.26 -14.20 -2.06
C ARG A 47 8.37 -14.75 -2.94
N ARG A 48 8.12 -15.03 -4.23
CA ARG A 48 9.15 -15.51 -5.17
C ARG A 48 9.93 -14.34 -5.75
N GLN A 49 9.30 -13.18 -5.87
CA GLN A 49 9.90 -11.96 -6.43
C GLN A 49 10.20 -10.89 -5.37
N ASP A 50 10.05 -11.23 -4.08
CA ASP A 50 10.23 -10.33 -2.93
C ASP A 50 9.60 -8.95 -3.18
N THR A 51 8.29 -9.00 -3.45
CA THR A 51 7.51 -7.85 -3.87
C THR A 51 6.27 -7.69 -3.01
N TRP A 52 5.99 -6.44 -2.62
CA TRP A 52 4.81 -6.04 -1.85
C TRP A 52 4.03 -5.00 -2.63
N THR A 53 2.72 -5.13 -2.71
CA THR A 53 1.85 -4.13 -3.34
C THR A 53 0.96 -3.49 -2.29
N VAL A 54 0.94 -2.16 -2.27
CA VAL A 54 0.14 -1.33 -1.38
C VAL A 54 -0.83 -0.47 -2.17
N ALA A 55 -1.96 -0.13 -1.56
CA ALA A 55 -2.97 0.75 -2.13
C ALA A 55 -2.90 2.15 -1.49
N SER A 56 -3.02 3.20 -2.30
CA SER A 56 -3.20 4.56 -1.78
C SER A 56 -4.67 4.87 -1.51
N GLY A 57 -5.08 4.67 -0.26
CA GLY A 57 -6.45 4.94 0.20
C GLY A 57 -6.87 6.41 0.14
N PHE A 58 -5.93 7.34 0.02
CA PHE A 58 -6.20 8.78 -0.18
C PHE A 58 -5.96 9.21 -1.64
N GLY A 59 -5.90 8.26 -2.56
CA GLY A 59 -5.66 8.54 -3.98
C GLY A 59 -4.24 9.08 -4.26
N SER A 60 -4.10 9.75 -5.40
CA SER A 60 -2.82 10.25 -5.91
C SER A 60 -2.24 11.40 -5.08
N GLU A 61 -3.06 12.03 -4.23
CA GLU A 61 -2.67 13.16 -3.41
C GLU A 61 -1.95 12.77 -2.11
N ALA A 62 -1.90 11.48 -1.79
CA ALA A 62 -1.15 11.02 -0.63
C ALA A 62 0.32 11.44 -0.73
N GLN A 63 0.82 12.15 0.29
CA GLN A 63 2.17 12.73 0.24
C GLN A 63 3.25 11.66 0.06
N TRP A 64 3.11 10.49 0.69
CA TRP A 64 4.05 9.37 0.51
C TRP A 64 4.06 8.85 -0.93
N TYR A 65 2.89 8.79 -1.59
CA TYR A 65 2.76 8.34 -2.97
C TYR A 65 3.43 9.33 -3.94
N ARG A 66 3.17 10.63 -3.75
CA ARG A 66 3.84 11.70 -4.53
C ARG A 66 5.34 11.73 -4.30
N ASN A 67 5.78 11.42 -3.08
CA ASN A 67 7.19 11.32 -2.74
C ASN A 67 7.87 10.13 -3.42
N LEU A 68 7.24 8.94 -3.42
CA LEU A 68 7.76 7.78 -4.16
C LEU A 68 7.79 8.00 -5.67
N ARG A 69 6.84 8.75 -6.23
CA ARG A 69 6.89 9.12 -7.66
C ARG A 69 8.09 9.99 -8.01
N HIS A 70 8.58 10.78 -7.04
CA HIS A 70 9.75 11.62 -7.22
C HIS A 70 11.06 10.87 -6.91
N THR A 71 11.06 10.06 -5.85
CA THR A 71 12.21 9.27 -5.40
C THR A 71 11.73 7.84 -5.12
N PRO A 72 11.84 6.92 -6.09
CA PRO A 72 11.26 5.59 -5.99
C PRO A 72 12.01 4.66 -5.03
N GLN A 73 13.26 4.98 -4.69
CA GLN A 73 14.04 4.24 -3.71
C GLN A 73 13.51 4.49 -2.31
N ALA A 74 13.29 3.40 -1.57
CA ALA A 74 12.77 3.44 -0.22
C ALA A 74 13.28 2.25 0.59
N THR A 75 12.98 2.26 1.88
CA THR A 75 13.15 1.09 2.75
C THR A 75 11.79 0.72 3.30
N ILE A 76 11.48 -0.58 3.32
CA ILE A 76 10.30 -1.06 4.04
C ILE A 76 10.74 -1.87 5.26
N GLN A 77 9.95 -1.80 6.32
CA GLN A 77 9.95 -2.79 7.37
C GLN A 77 8.70 -3.63 7.25
N PHE A 78 8.87 -4.94 7.10
CA PHE A 78 7.77 -5.89 7.03
C PHE A 78 8.03 -7.07 7.95
N GLY A 79 7.12 -7.28 8.91
CA GLY A 79 7.38 -8.17 10.04
C GLY A 79 8.59 -7.66 10.84
N ARG A 80 9.65 -8.48 10.94
CA ARG A 80 10.90 -8.12 11.62
C ARG A 80 12.02 -7.68 10.67
N GLY A 81 11.84 -7.86 9.36
CA GLY A 81 12.88 -7.57 8.36
C GLY A 81 12.77 -6.15 7.80
N TYR A 82 13.92 -5.58 7.47
CA TYR A 82 14.03 -4.38 6.64
C TYR A 82 14.46 -4.79 5.22
N HIS A 83 13.92 -4.13 4.21
CA HIS A 83 14.24 -4.39 2.82
C HIS A 83 14.42 -3.06 2.08
N VAL A 84 15.54 -2.93 1.36
CA VAL A 84 15.72 -1.85 0.37
C VAL A 84 14.86 -2.18 -0.85
N VAL A 85 14.03 -1.24 -1.27
CA VAL A 85 13.06 -1.46 -2.35
C VAL A 85 13.05 -0.31 -3.33
N THR A 86 12.72 -0.65 -4.57
CA THR A 86 12.35 0.31 -5.61
C THR A 86 10.85 0.27 -5.87
N ALA A 87 10.21 1.44 -5.83
CA ALA A 87 8.79 1.62 -6.11
C ALA A 87 8.50 1.58 -7.62
N GLN A 88 7.50 0.80 -7.99
CA GLN A 88 6.93 0.68 -9.32
C GLN A 88 5.44 1.02 -9.26
N PHE A 89 4.91 1.62 -10.31
CA PHE A 89 3.53 2.11 -10.36
C PHE A 89 2.74 1.28 -11.37
N PRO A 90 1.91 0.32 -10.90
CA PRO A 90 1.12 -0.51 -11.78
C PRO A 90 0.16 0.33 -12.64
N THR A 91 -0.11 -0.14 -13.86
CA THR A 91 -1.13 0.47 -14.74
C THR A 91 -2.54 0.28 -14.16
N PRO A 92 -3.55 1.04 -14.63
CA PRO A 92 -4.94 0.83 -14.25
C PRO A 92 -5.41 -0.63 -14.46
N GLU A 93 -4.99 -1.27 -15.54
CA GLU A 93 -5.32 -2.66 -15.84
C GLU A 93 -4.70 -3.63 -14.84
N GLU A 94 -3.44 -3.40 -14.45
CA GLU A 94 -2.81 -4.16 -13.38
C GLU A 94 -3.52 -3.92 -12.04
N GLY A 95 -3.88 -2.67 -11.73
CA GLY A 95 -4.65 -2.31 -10.55
C GLY A 95 -6.00 -3.02 -10.46
N ALA A 96 -6.72 -3.12 -11.59
CA ALA A 96 -7.95 -3.90 -11.71
C ALA A 96 -7.75 -5.37 -11.30
N ARG A 97 -6.65 -5.99 -11.77
CA ARG A 97 -6.30 -7.38 -11.44
C ARG A 97 -5.93 -7.52 -9.97
N ILE A 98 -5.09 -6.61 -9.45
CA ILE A 98 -4.67 -6.58 -8.04
C ILE A 98 -5.90 -6.50 -7.13
N MET A 99 -6.82 -5.59 -7.42
CA MET A 99 -7.99 -5.36 -6.57
C MET A 99 -8.99 -6.53 -6.63
N THR A 100 -9.21 -7.11 -7.81
CA THR A 100 -10.06 -8.29 -7.98
C THR A 100 -9.51 -9.48 -7.18
N GLU A 101 -8.20 -9.73 -7.29
CA GLU A 101 -7.54 -10.82 -6.56
C GLU A 101 -7.49 -10.56 -5.05
N TYR A 102 -7.31 -9.30 -4.65
CA TYR A 102 -7.40 -8.90 -3.24
C TYR A 102 -8.81 -9.14 -2.67
N ALA A 103 -9.86 -8.79 -3.42
CA ALA A 103 -11.24 -9.03 -3.02
C ALA A 103 -11.60 -10.52 -2.92
N ARG A 104 -11.05 -11.35 -3.82
CA ARG A 104 -11.20 -12.80 -3.78
C ARG A 104 -10.59 -13.40 -2.50
N ARG A 105 -9.41 -12.93 -2.11
CA ARG A 105 -8.71 -13.40 -0.90
C ARG A 105 -9.28 -12.81 0.40
N HIS A 106 -9.71 -11.55 0.37
CA HIS A 106 -10.10 -10.78 1.56
C HIS A 106 -11.36 -9.95 1.31
N PRO A 107 -12.54 -10.57 1.12
CA PRO A 107 -13.76 -9.88 0.68
C PRO A 107 -14.22 -8.78 1.65
N ARG A 108 -14.12 -9.00 2.96
CA ARG A 108 -14.48 -8.00 3.98
C ARG A 108 -13.54 -6.79 3.97
N ALA A 109 -12.23 -7.03 3.86
CA ALA A 109 -11.23 -5.98 3.85
C ALA A 109 -11.30 -5.16 2.55
N ALA A 110 -11.46 -5.81 1.40
CA ALA A 110 -11.67 -5.17 0.11
C ALA A 110 -12.92 -4.27 0.10
N ARG A 111 -14.04 -4.75 0.64
CA ARG A 111 -15.25 -3.95 0.78
C ARG A 111 -15.04 -2.72 1.67
N THR A 112 -14.33 -2.88 2.79
CA THR A 112 -14.01 -1.77 3.71
C THR A 112 -13.10 -0.74 3.03
N LEU A 113 -12.09 -1.20 2.28
CA LEU A 113 -11.17 -0.34 1.54
C LEU A 113 -11.91 0.47 0.47
N CYS A 114 -12.72 -0.16 -0.38
CA CYS A 114 -13.51 0.54 -1.41
C CYS A 114 -14.47 1.58 -0.80
N ARG A 115 -15.13 1.24 0.32
CA ARG A 115 -15.98 2.19 1.08
C ARG A 115 -15.21 3.41 1.54
N TYR A 116 -14.05 3.18 2.14
CA TYR A 116 -13.19 4.24 2.66
C TYR A 116 -12.75 5.20 1.54
N MET A 117 -12.53 4.68 0.33
CA MET A 117 -12.12 5.45 -0.84
C MET A 117 -13.29 6.10 -1.60
N GLY A 118 -14.53 5.97 -1.12
CA GLY A 118 -15.70 6.61 -1.73
C GLY A 118 -16.18 5.95 -3.03
N PHE A 119 -15.78 4.71 -3.33
CA PHE A 119 -16.32 3.99 -4.48
C PHE A 119 -17.78 3.60 -4.22
N PRO A 120 -18.70 3.85 -5.16
CA PRO A 120 -20.13 3.61 -4.96
C PRO A 120 -20.39 2.14 -4.64
N ILE A 121 -21.21 1.91 -3.61
CA ILE A 121 -21.76 0.59 -3.30
C ILE A 121 -23.22 0.62 -3.75
N ASP A 122 -23.44 0.44 -5.05
CA ASP A 122 -24.79 0.36 -5.56
C ASP A 122 -25.32 -1.06 -5.28
N GLY A 123 -26.03 -1.19 -4.17
CA GLY A 123 -27.05 -2.21 -3.87
C GLY A 123 -26.64 -3.68 -3.80
N HIS A 124 -25.83 -4.21 -4.72
CA HIS A 124 -25.63 -5.65 -4.83
C HIS A 124 -24.19 -6.13 -5.09
N THR A 125 -23.26 -5.31 -5.58
CA THR A 125 -21.87 -5.78 -5.75
C THR A 125 -20.89 -4.62 -5.90
N ILE A 126 -19.76 -4.65 -5.18
CA ILE A 126 -18.64 -3.75 -5.48
C ILE A 126 -17.99 -4.26 -6.76
N ASP A 127 -17.94 -3.41 -7.79
CA ASP A 127 -17.08 -3.66 -8.94
C ASP A 127 -15.62 -3.40 -8.56
N PHE A 128 -14.98 -4.41 -7.98
CA PHE A 128 -13.58 -4.37 -7.57
C PHE A 128 -12.63 -4.13 -8.75
N ARG A 129 -13.04 -4.50 -9.97
CA ARG A 129 -12.23 -4.28 -11.16
C ARG A 129 -12.23 -2.80 -11.52
N SER A 130 -13.41 -2.17 -11.57
CA SER A 130 -13.51 -0.73 -11.84
C SER A 130 -12.91 0.12 -10.73
N ALA A 131 -13.07 -0.28 -9.45
CA ALA A 131 -12.37 0.35 -8.35
C ALA A 131 -10.85 0.23 -8.51
N GLY A 132 -10.34 -0.97 -8.83
CA GLY A 132 -8.91 -1.22 -9.03
C GLY A 132 -8.27 -0.39 -10.15
N LYS A 133 -9.03 0.02 -11.18
CA LYS A 133 -8.52 0.92 -12.21
C LYS A 133 -8.27 2.35 -11.73
N GLN A 134 -8.98 2.77 -10.69
CA GLN A 134 -8.95 4.14 -10.17
C GLN A 134 -8.05 4.27 -8.94
N ILE A 135 -7.86 3.17 -8.20
CA ILE A 135 -7.00 3.14 -7.01
C ILE A 135 -5.53 3.21 -7.45
N PRO A 136 -4.76 4.20 -6.94
CA PRO A 136 -3.32 4.20 -7.17
C PRO A 136 -2.66 3.12 -6.33
N PHE A 137 -2.03 2.17 -7.01
CA PHE A 137 -1.21 1.14 -6.37
C PHE A 137 0.27 1.49 -6.46
N VAL A 138 1.05 0.94 -5.54
CA VAL A 138 2.51 0.95 -5.62
C VAL A 138 3.01 -0.47 -5.34
N ARG A 139 3.86 -0.96 -6.24
CA ARG A 139 4.56 -2.23 -6.11
C ARG A 139 5.99 -1.93 -5.66
N LEU A 140 6.35 -2.41 -4.48
CA LEU A 140 7.66 -2.25 -3.87
C LEU A 140 8.42 -3.56 -4.09
N LYS A 141 9.47 -3.51 -4.90
CA LYS A 141 10.31 -4.67 -5.24
C LYS A 141 11.62 -4.58 -4.48
N SER A 142 12.03 -5.67 -3.81
CA SER A 142 13.33 -5.76 -3.15
C SER A 142 14.46 -5.60 -4.16
N ASP A 143 15.44 -4.75 -3.81
CA ASP A 143 16.67 -4.56 -4.59
C ASP A 143 17.75 -5.59 -4.21
N GLU A 144 17.59 -6.28 -3.07
CA GLU A 144 18.52 -7.30 -2.59
C GLU A 144 18.39 -8.59 -3.43
N PRO A 145 19.51 -9.14 -3.94
CA PRO A 145 19.52 -10.48 -4.51
C PRO A 145 19.25 -11.51 -3.40
N ARG A 146 18.49 -12.54 -3.75
CA ARG A 146 18.16 -13.65 -2.84
C ARG A 146 19.36 -14.54 -2.54
#